data_AF-A0A5K1EAN3-F1
#
_entry.id   AF-A0A5K1EAN3-F1
#
_cell.length_a   1.000
_cell.length_b   1.000
_cell.length_c   1.000
_cell.angle_alpha   90.00
_cell.angle_beta   90.00
_cell.angle_gamma   90.00
#
_symmetry.space_group_name_H-M   'P 1'
#
loop_
_entity.id
_entity.type
_entity.pdbx_description
1 polymer ?
#
loop_
_entity_poly.entity_id
_entity_poly.type
_entity_poly.pdbx_seq_one_letter_code
_entity_poly.pdbx_strand_id
1 'polypeptide(L)' 'LIILLNYWLLLAPKVLDRLNENQWNRQSKQQFLAMYSSIFGGITTDPAVMVIPMDDHMVHRGHGVFDTATVVDG' A
#
# COMPACT_ATOMS: atom_id res chain seq x y z
N LEU A 1 -12.10 -17.40 20.79
CA LEU A 1 -11.28 -16.18 20.95
C LEU A 1 -9.79 -16.45 20.67
N ILE A 2 -9.13 -17.36 21.39
CA ILE A 2 -7.70 -17.73 21.17
C ILE A 2 -7.41 -18.22 19.74
N ILE A 3 -8.30 -19.04 19.19
CA ILE A 3 -8.16 -19.59 17.83
C ILE A 3 -8.14 -18.46 16.77
N LEU A 4 -9.04 -17.47 16.88
CA LEU A 4 -9.12 -16.34 15.93
C LEU A 4 -7.87 -15.43 16.00
N LEU A 5 -7.34 -15.21 17.20
CA LEU A 5 -6.10 -14.45 17.40
C LEU A 5 -4.89 -15.13 16.73
N ASN A 6 -4.81 -16.46 16.84
CA ASN A 6 -3.74 -17.24 16.20
C ASN A 6 -3.83 -17.22 14.67
N TYR A 7 -5.03 -17.26 14.08
CA TYR A 7 -5.19 -17.13 12.64
C TYR A 7 -4.71 -15.76 12.12
N TRP A 8 -5.03 -14.68 12.84
CA TRP A 8 -4.59 -13.33 12.48
C TRP A 8 -3.06 -13.21 12.52
N LEU A 9 -2.44 -13.72 13.58
CA LEU A 9 -0.97 -13.71 13.74
C LEU A 9 -0.24 -14.50 12.65
N LEU A 10 -0.86 -15.55 12.11
CA LEU A 10 -0.29 -16.36 11.02
C LEU A 10 -0.55 -15.77 9.63
N LEU A 11 -1.68 -15.08 9.43
CA LEU A 11 -2.04 -14.52 8.13
C LEU A 11 -1.25 -13.25 7.79
N ALA A 12 -1.05 -12.36 8.77
CA ALA A 12 -0.44 -11.06 8.51
C ALA A 12 1.00 -11.16 7.93
N PRO A 13 1.92 -11.99 8.48
CA PRO A 13 3.25 -12.16 7.91
C PRO A 13 3.21 -12.75 6.50
N LYS A 14 2.34 -13.75 6.28
CA LYS A 14 2.18 -14.40 4.99
C LYS A 14 1.66 -13.46 3.90
N VAL A 15 0.79 -12.51 4.25
CA VAL A 15 0.34 -11.47 3.32
C VAL A 15 1.49 -10.53 2.98
N LEU A 16 2.26 -10.11 3.97
CA LEU A 16 3.40 -9.22 3.76
C LEU A 16 4.48 -9.87 2.87
N ASP A 17 4.79 -11.15 3.10
CA ASP A 17 5.72 -11.92 2.26
C ASP A 17 5.30 -11.91 0.79
N ARG A 18 4.01 -12.17 0.52
CA ARG A 18 3.45 -12.12 -0.85
C ARG A 18 3.50 -10.73 -1.46
N LEU A 19 3.27 -9.68 -0.68
CA LEU A 19 3.36 -8.31 -1.17
C LEU A 19 4.80 -7.98 -1.56
N ASN A 20 5.77 -8.37 -0.73
CA ASN A 20 7.20 -8.20 -1.01
C ASN A 20 7.64 -8.95 -2.26
N GLU A 21 7.27 -10.23 -2.39
CA GLU A 21 7.55 -11.02 -3.60
C GLU A 21 6.96 -10.37 -4.85
N ASN A 22 5.71 -9.89 -4.79
CA ASN A 22 5.08 -9.21 -5.90
C ASN A 22 5.78 -7.89 -6.27
N GLN A 23 6.23 -7.10 -5.30
CA GLN A 23 7.00 -5.89 -5.59
C GLN A 23 8.33 -6.20 -6.23
N TRP A 24 9.07 -7.18 -5.69
CA TRP A 24 10.34 -7.61 -6.24
C TRP A 24 10.21 -8.02 -7.71
N ASN A 25 9.16 -8.78 -8.04
CA ASN A 25 8.89 -9.26 -9.39
C ASN A 25 8.48 -8.15 -10.37
N ARG A 26 7.95 -7.00 -9.91
CA ARG A 26 7.55 -5.90 -10.79
C ARG A 26 8.73 -5.20 -11.48
N GLN A 27 9.97 -5.39 -11.02
CA GLN A 27 11.21 -4.80 -11.59
C GLN A 27 11.10 -3.28 -11.89
N SER A 28 10.22 -2.56 -11.18
CA SER A 28 10.03 -1.13 -11.42
C SER A 28 11.30 -0.38 -11.05
N LYS A 29 11.80 0.46 -11.97
CA LYS A 29 12.92 1.38 -11.68
C LYS A 29 12.45 2.63 -10.93
N GLN A 30 11.14 2.79 -10.74
CA GLN A 30 10.57 3.96 -10.13
C GLN A 30 10.75 3.90 -8.61
N GLN A 31 11.43 4.91 -8.06
CA GLN A 31 11.66 5.03 -6.63
C GLN A 31 10.48 5.77 -6.01
N PHE A 32 9.65 5.06 -5.26
CA PHE A 32 8.59 5.66 -4.46
C PHE A 32 9.15 6.02 -3.08
N LEU A 33 9.05 7.30 -2.70
CA LEU A 33 9.60 7.79 -1.44
C LEU A 33 8.63 7.57 -0.28
N ALA A 34 7.35 7.89 -0.50
CA ALA A 34 6.33 7.85 0.53
C ALA A 34 4.95 7.80 -0.11
N MET A 35 4.00 7.15 0.58
CA MET A 35 2.58 7.19 0.26
C MET A 35 1.80 7.41 1.55
N TYR A 36 0.88 8.38 1.56
CA TYR A 36 -0.12 8.44 2.62
C TYR A 36 -1.18 7.36 2.39
N SER A 37 -1.43 6.52 3.39
CA SER A 37 -2.47 5.50 3.38
C SER A 37 -3.58 5.88 4.34
N SER A 38 -4.80 6.05 3.82
CA SER A 38 -6.00 6.26 4.64
C SER A 38 -6.37 5.01 5.46
N ILE A 39 -5.99 3.82 5.00
CA ILE A 39 -6.20 2.56 5.71
C ILE A 39 -5.38 2.53 7.00
N PHE A 40 -4.14 2.99 6.93
CA PHE A 40 -3.23 3.04 8.09
C PHE A 40 -3.34 4.34 8.88
N GLY A 41 -3.97 5.37 8.30
CA GLY A 41 -4.03 6.71 8.87
C GLY A 41 -2.68 7.42 8.91
N GLY A 42 -1.77 7.12 7.98
CA GLY A 42 -0.39 7.62 8.04
C GLY A 42 0.44 7.37 6.79
N ILE A 43 1.68 7.87 6.81
CA ILE A 43 2.66 7.72 5.72
C ILE A 43 3.37 6.37 5.83
N THR A 44 3.45 5.64 4.73
CA THR A 44 4.33 4.49 4.57
C THR A 44 5.45 4.79 3.57
N THR A 45 6.64 4.24 3.84
CA THR A 45 7.80 4.27 2.95
C THR A 45 8.12 2.91 2.35
N ASP A 46 7.44 1.84 2.80
CA ASP A 46 7.63 0.49 2.25
C ASP A 46 6.77 0.32 0.99
N PRO A 47 7.38 0.16 -0.22
CA PRO A 47 6.65 0.00 -1.46
C PRO A 47 5.72 -1.21 -1.49
N ALA A 48 5.98 -2.26 -0.70
CA ALA A 48 5.12 -3.44 -0.65
C ALA A 48 3.74 -3.18 -0.09
N VAL A 49 3.64 -2.18 0.79
CA VAL A 49 2.37 -1.79 1.41
C VAL A 49 1.82 -0.47 0.86
N MET A 50 2.40 0.06 -0.23
CA MET A 50 1.82 1.14 -1.03
C MET A 50 0.66 0.59 -1.88
N VAL A 51 -0.46 0.29 -1.23
CA VAL A 51 -1.64 -0.34 -1.84
C VAL A 51 -2.88 0.54 -1.73
N ILE A 52 -3.74 0.47 -2.76
CA ILE A 52 -5.03 1.17 -2.81
C ILE A 52 -6.12 0.10 -2.85
N PRO A 53 -7.19 0.20 -2.01
CA PRO A 53 -8.27 -0.79 -2.02
C PRO A 53 -8.96 -0.90 -3.38
N MET A 54 -9.29 -2.13 -3.79
CA MET A 54 -9.95 -2.39 -5.07
C MET A 54 -11.39 -1.86 -5.12
N ASP A 55 -12.01 -1.67 -3.94
CA ASP A 55 -13.35 -1.11 -3.76
C ASP A 55 -13.37 0.42 -3.68
N ASP A 56 -12.21 1.08 -3.69
CA ASP A 56 -12.14 2.53 -3.80
C ASP A 56 -12.76 2.99 -5.14
N HIS A 57 -13.66 3.97 -5.10
CA HIS A 57 -14.33 4.48 -6.31
C HIS A 57 -13.35 5.06 -7.33
N MET A 58 -12.16 5.51 -6.90
CA MET A 58 -11.08 5.89 -7.80
C MET A 58 -10.64 4.72 -8.68
N VAL A 59 -10.62 3.49 -8.16
CA VAL A 59 -10.07 2.31 -8.85
C VAL A 59 -11.05 1.70 -9.84
N HIS A 60 -12.32 1.49 -9.46
CA HIS A 60 -13.28 0.77 -10.29
C HIS A 60 -14.33 1.65 -10.99
N ARG A 61 -14.52 2.90 -10.54
CA ARG A 61 -15.45 3.87 -11.17
C ARG A 61 -14.76 5.14 -11.69
N GLY A 62 -13.46 5.29 -11.47
CA GLY A 62 -12.71 6.47 -11.90
C GLY A 62 -13.14 7.76 -11.21
N HIS A 63 -13.79 7.69 -10.04
CA HIS A 63 -14.18 8.88 -9.26
C HIS A 63 -12.98 9.45 -8.49
N GLY A 64 -11.90 9.78 -9.20
CA GLY A 64 -10.70 10.39 -8.65
C GLY A 64 -10.45 11.76 -9.25
N VAL A 65 -9.95 12.69 -8.45
CA VAL A 65 -9.36 13.95 -8.91
C VAL A 65 -7.89 13.90 -8.51
N PHE A 66 -7.01 14.29 -9.42
CA PHE A 66 -5.55 14.27 -9.23
C PHE A 66 -4.96 15.65 -9.50
N ASP A 67 -3.98 16.04 -8.69
CA ASP A 67 -3.17 17.24 -8.86
C ASP A 67 -1.69 16.91 -8.60
N THR A 68 -0.78 17.73 -9.11
CA THR A 68 0.67 17.58 -8.93
C THR A 68 1.28 18.89 -8.49
N ALA A 69 1.98 18.87 -7.35
CA ALA A 69 2.77 19.99 -6.87
C ALA A 69 4.25 19.62 -6.86
N THR A 70 5.10 20.54 -7.32
CA THR A 70 6.56 20.45 -7.17
C THR A 70 6.97 21.38 -6.04
N VAL A 71 7.64 20.85 -5.03
CA VAL A 71 8.23 21.63 -3.93
C VAL A 71 9.71 21.82 -4.24
N VAL A 72 10.20 23.05 -4.19
CA VAL A 72 11.60 23.42 -4.44
C VAL A 72 12.08 24.23 -3.23
N ASP A 73 13.24 23.89 -2.69
CA ASP A 73 13.88 24.55 -1.54
C ASP A 73 13.14 24.44 -0.18
N GLY A 74 12.19 23.49 -0.07
CA GLY A 74 11.46 23.19 1.17
C GLY A 74 10.28 24.11 1.38
#